data_AF-A0A6A4KHS9-F1
#
_entry.id   AF-A0A6A4KHS9-F1
#
_cell.length_a   1.000
_cell.length_b   1.000
_cell.length_c   1.000
_cell.angle_alpha   90.00
_cell.angle_beta   90.00
_cell.angle_gamma   90.00
#
_symmetry.space_group_name_H-M   'P 1'
#
loop_
_entity.id
_entity.type
_entity.pdbx_description
1 polymer ?
#
loop_
_entity_poly.entity_id
_entity_poly.type
_entity_poly.pdbx_seq_one_letter_code
_entity_poly.pdbx_strand_id
1 'polypeptide(L)'
;MQIVQSGPTVNGRLHWLVIDTDDNGLPRSYLIFYFDPPMNELVKVAMPRQEGTGREKYNLKVLGLGVLDECLSMVTHEGSGVEILAMMKYGDEASWMRLFTISTVESLDYVRDLVPLCCTKNGVLLLQQGNYDVVLEYNSEQKLPSEILFPCQRLGIDAVVLVESLVSPPSYEWEEEEDYTEILLSGAMLKWKRNHGNGQFDIIC
;
A
#
# COMPACT_ATOMS: atom_id res chain seq x y z
N MET A 1 3.28 -21.81 -0.69
CA MET A 1 3.49 -20.46 -0.15
C MET A 1 4.11 -19.61 -1.25
N GLN A 2 3.36 -18.64 -1.78
CA GLN A 2 3.84 -17.72 -2.82
C GLN A 2 3.88 -16.31 -2.23
N ILE A 3 5.01 -15.63 -2.42
CA ILE A 3 5.13 -14.19 -2.13
C ILE A 3 4.48 -13.45 -3.30
N VAL A 4 3.47 -12.64 -2.99
CA VAL A 4 2.71 -11.91 -4.03
C VAL A 4 3.20 -10.48 -4.17
N GLN A 5 3.54 -9.83 -3.05
CA GLN A 5 3.97 -8.44 -3.03
C GLN A 5 4.85 -8.13 -1.80
N SER A 6 5.93 -7.36 -1.96
CA SER A 6 6.59 -6.70 -0.84
C SER A 6 5.63 -5.68 -0.25
N GLY A 7 5.35 -5.78 1.05
CA GLY A 7 4.37 -4.96 1.72
C GLY A 7 4.97 -3.78 2.48
N PRO A 8 4.16 -3.09 3.29
CA PRO A 8 4.56 -1.89 4.00
C PRO A 8 5.52 -2.18 5.15
N THR A 9 6.28 -1.14 5.53
CA THR A 9 7.04 -1.12 6.78
C THR A 9 6.21 -0.45 7.87
N VAL A 10 5.98 -1.16 8.99
CA VAL A 10 5.26 -0.63 10.17
C VAL A 10 6.07 -1.02 11.40
N ASN A 11 6.28 -0.07 12.32
CA ASN A 11 7.13 -0.27 13.52
C ASN A 11 8.53 -0.84 13.19
N GLY A 12 9.12 -0.37 12.09
CA GLY A 12 10.44 -0.83 11.61
C GLY A 12 10.47 -2.27 11.09
N ARG A 13 9.30 -2.88 10.83
CA ARG A 13 9.18 -4.26 10.35
C ARG A 13 8.58 -4.26 8.96
N LEU A 14 9.25 -4.90 8.01
CA LEU A 14 8.75 -5.11 6.66
C LEU A 14 7.74 -6.26 6.68
N HIS A 15 6.54 -6.01 6.15
CA HIS A 15 5.46 -6.99 6.10
C HIS A 15 5.32 -7.56 4.69
N TRP A 16 4.87 -8.81 4.59
CA TRP A 16 4.54 -9.46 3.33
C TRP A 16 3.17 -10.11 3.40
N LEU A 17 2.43 -9.97 2.31
CA LEU A 17 1.25 -10.77 2.07
C LEU A 17 1.64 -12.09 1.41
N VAL A 18 1.13 -13.16 1.99
CA VAL A 18 1.42 -14.52 1.57
C VAL A 18 0.12 -15.24 1.30
N ILE A 19 0.07 -15.92 0.16
CA ILE A 19 -1.02 -16.85 -0.15
C ILE A 19 -0.57 -18.27 0.21
N ASP A 20 -1.31 -18.88 1.14
CA ASP A 20 -1.25 -20.31 1.40
C ASP A 20 -2.15 -21.03 0.39
N THR A 21 -1.62 -22.04 -0.28
CA THR A 21 -2.28 -22.73 -1.40
C THR A 21 -2.46 -24.21 -1.10
N ASP A 22 -3.48 -24.83 -1.67
CA ASP A 22 -3.61 -26.29 -1.67
C ASP A 22 -2.64 -26.97 -2.64
N ASP A 23 -2.68 -28.31 -2.67
CA ASP A 23 -1.82 -29.12 -3.54
C ASP A 23 -2.08 -28.87 -5.04
N ASN A 24 -3.22 -28.26 -5.39
CA ASN A 24 -3.59 -27.88 -6.75
C ASN A 24 -3.22 -26.42 -7.08
N GLY A 25 -2.59 -25.70 -6.15
CA GLY A 25 -2.23 -24.29 -6.31
C GLY A 25 -3.39 -23.32 -6.08
N LEU A 26 -4.54 -23.76 -5.56
CA LEU A 26 -5.67 -22.89 -5.26
C LEU A 26 -5.47 -22.19 -3.90
N PRO A 27 -5.79 -20.89 -3.78
CA PRO A 27 -5.64 -20.15 -2.52
C PRO A 27 -6.55 -20.72 -1.43
N ARG A 28 -5.97 -21.14 -0.31
CA ARG A 28 -6.65 -21.58 0.91
C ARG A 28 -6.84 -20.45 1.91
N SER A 29 -5.80 -19.65 2.11
CA SER A 29 -5.84 -18.53 3.05
C SER A 29 -4.80 -17.47 2.72
N TYR A 30 -5.04 -16.26 3.22
CA TYR A 30 -4.09 -15.15 3.19
C TYR A 30 -3.45 -14.99 4.57
N LEU A 31 -2.14 -14.83 4.59
CA LEU A 31 -1.33 -14.70 5.80
C LEU A 31 -0.46 -13.45 5.68
N ILE A 32 -0.24 -12.77 6.80
CA ILE A 32 0.72 -11.67 6.89
C ILE A 32 1.89 -12.12 7.74
N PHE A 33 3.10 -11.87 7.25
CA PHE A 33 4.33 -12.15 7.97
C PHE A 33 5.22 -10.91 8.02
N TYR A 34 6.07 -10.84 9.04
CA TYR A 34 7.27 -10.01 9.03
C TYR A 34 8.47 -10.85 9.45
N PHE A 35 9.68 -10.38 9.15
CA PHE A 35 10.92 -11.03 9.54
C PHE A 35 11.47 -10.29 10.74
N ASP A 36 11.80 -11.02 11.80
CA ASP A 36 12.40 -10.51 13.03
C ASP A 36 13.91 -10.74 12.97
N PRO A 37 14.74 -9.73 12.62
CA PRO A 37 16.18 -9.94 12.45
C PRO A 37 16.89 -10.37 13.75
N PRO A 38 16.58 -9.80 14.94
CA PRO A 38 17.13 -10.27 16.20
C PRO A 38 16.89 -11.76 16.49
N MET A 39 15.70 -12.27 16.20
CA MET A 39 15.36 -13.68 16.45
C MET A 39 15.69 -14.59 15.26
N ASN A 40 15.93 -14.02 14.07
CA ASN A 40 16.07 -14.73 12.80
C ASN A 40 14.85 -15.61 12.48
N GLU A 41 13.66 -15.08 12.74
CA GLU A 41 12.39 -15.81 12.59
C GLU A 41 11.41 -15.06 11.69
N LEU A 42 10.60 -15.83 10.94
CA LEU A 42 9.45 -15.29 10.24
C LEU A 42 8.24 -15.34 11.17
N VAL A 43 7.76 -14.18 11.59
CA VAL A 43 6.68 -14.07 12.57
C VAL A 43 5.37 -13.80 11.85
N LYS A 44 4.36 -14.63 12.14
CA LYS A 44 3.01 -14.45 11.64
C LYS A 44 2.31 -13.33 12.39
N VAL A 45 1.69 -12.41 11.66
CA VAL A 45 0.87 -11.33 12.20
C VAL A 45 -0.57 -11.79 12.36
N ALA A 46 -1.24 -11.29 13.41
CA ALA A 46 -2.66 -11.54 13.63
C ALA A 46 -3.53 -11.00 12.48
N MET A 47 -4.39 -11.84 11.92
CA MET A 47 -5.36 -11.47 10.90
C MET A 47 -6.67 -10.99 11.54
N PRO A 48 -7.47 -10.13 10.89
CA PRO A 48 -8.78 -9.75 11.39
C PRO A 48 -9.66 -10.97 11.58
N ARG A 49 -10.42 -10.99 12.68
CA ARG A 49 -11.35 -12.06 12.99
C ARG A 49 -12.39 -12.16 11.89
N GLN A 50 -12.46 -13.31 11.24
CA GLN A 50 -13.47 -13.61 10.22
C GLN A 50 -14.79 -13.92 10.92
N GLU A 51 -15.82 -13.11 10.67
CA GLU A 51 -17.18 -13.38 11.13
C GLU A 51 -17.86 -14.34 10.15
N GLY A 52 -17.99 -15.62 10.51
CA GLY A 52 -18.66 -16.60 9.64
C GLY A 52 -18.55 -18.05 10.14
N THR A 53 -19.52 -18.89 9.75
CA THR A 53 -19.52 -20.33 10.06
C THR A 53 -19.26 -21.14 8.80
N GLY A 54 -18.29 -22.05 8.81
CA GLY A 54 -18.07 -23.01 7.72
C GLY A 54 -17.21 -22.48 6.57
N ARG A 55 -17.62 -22.76 5.31
CA ARG A 55 -16.83 -22.44 4.10
C ARG A 55 -16.67 -20.94 3.84
N GLU A 56 -17.55 -20.12 4.41
CA GLU A 56 -17.57 -18.66 4.26
C GLU A 56 -16.37 -17.99 4.95
N LYS A 57 -15.79 -18.65 5.96
CA LYS A 57 -14.56 -18.22 6.65
C LYS A 57 -13.33 -18.11 5.73
N TYR A 58 -13.38 -18.77 4.56
CA TYR A 58 -12.27 -18.81 3.60
C TYR A 58 -12.46 -17.85 2.41
N ASN A 59 -13.48 -16.99 2.44
CA ASN A 59 -13.79 -16.09 1.34
C ASN A 59 -13.07 -14.74 1.41
N LEU A 60 -12.31 -14.45 2.48
CA LEU A 60 -11.57 -13.20 2.58
C LEU A 60 -10.42 -13.19 1.56
N LYS A 61 -10.62 -12.47 0.47
CA LYS A 61 -9.58 -12.18 -0.50
C LYS A 61 -8.87 -10.89 -0.08
N VAL A 62 -7.59 -10.96 0.26
CA VAL A 62 -6.78 -9.77 0.53
C VAL A 62 -6.22 -9.28 -0.80
N LEU A 63 -6.46 -8.01 -1.13
CA LEU A 63 -6.02 -7.36 -2.37
C LEU A 63 -4.69 -6.60 -2.21
N GLY A 64 -4.31 -6.25 -0.99
CA GLY A 64 -3.06 -5.53 -0.76
C GLY A 64 -2.88 -5.09 0.70
N LEU A 65 -1.64 -4.73 1.03
CA LEU A 65 -1.24 -4.21 2.34
C LEU A 65 -0.66 -2.80 2.16
N GLY A 66 -0.94 -1.90 3.10
CA GLY A 66 -0.37 -0.56 3.11
C GLY A 66 -0.31 0.03 4.51
N VAL A 67 -0.10 1.34 4.61
CA VAL A 67 -0.07 2.07 5.89
C VAL A 67 -1.10 3.19 5.86
N LEU A 68 -1.98 3.22 6.84
CA LEU A 68 -2.92 4.32 7.06
C LEU A 68 -2.78 4.78 8.50
N ASP A 69 -2.48 6.06 8.69
CA ASP A 69 -2.31 6.67 10.02
C ASP A 69 -1.34 5.85 10.91
N GLU A 70 -0.17 5.54 10.35
CA GLU A 70 0.88 4.70 10.98
C GLU A 70 0.47 3.25 11.32
N CYS A 71 -0.77 2.86 11.04
CA CYS A 71 -1.28 1.52 11.28
C CYS A 71 -1.07 0.63 10.05
N LEU A 72 -0.72 -0.63 10.29
CA LEU A 72 -0.78 -1.65 9.25
C LEU A 72 -2.22 -1.75 8.74
N SER A 73 -2.41 -1.54 7.45
CA SER A 73 -3.71 -1.56 6.81
C SER A 73 -3.76 -2.59 5.70
N MET A 74 -4.97 -3.07 5.41
CA MET A 74 -5.21 -4.01 4.33
C MET A 74 -6.48 -3.67 3.59
N VAL A 75 -6.51 -4.06 2.32
CA VAL A 75 -7.70 -4.02 1.49
C VAL A 75 -8.21 -5.45 1.33
N THR A 76 -9.48 -5.67 1.66
CA THR A 76 -10.12 -6.97 1.56
C THR A 76 -11.34 -6.90 0.66
N HIS A 77 -11.57 -7.95 -0.12
CA HIS A 77 -12.78 -8.12 -0.90
C HIS A 77 -13.67 -9.16 -0.23
N GLU A 78 -14.87 -8.75 0.19
CA GLU A 78 -15.87 -9.60 0.82
C GLU A 78 -17.24 -9.34 0.18
N GLY A 79 -17.89 -10.39 -0.33
CA GLY A 79 -19.19 -10.27 -0.98
C GLY A 79 -19.14 -9.38 -2.22
N SER A 80 -19.90 -8.27 -2.19
CA SER A 80 -20.01 -7.28 -3.26
C SER A 80 -19.29 -5.96 -2.93
N GLY A 81 -18.31 -6.01 -2.03
CA GLY A 81 -17.66 -4.81 -1.48
C GLY A 81 -16.15 -4.98 -1.33
N VAL A 82 -15.47 -3.84 -1.29
CA VAL A 82 -14.10 -3.71 -0.81
C VAL A 82 -14.13 -3.04 0.55
N GLU A 83 -13.46 -3.63 1.52
CA GLU A 83 -13.25 -3.04 2.84
C GLU A 83 -11.79 -2.66 3.04
N ILE A 84 -11.59 -1.55 3.74
CA ILE A 84 -10.27 -1.10 4.17
C ILE A 84 -10.21 -1.20 5.68
N LEU A 85 -9.31 -2.05 6.15
CA LEU A 85 -9.12 -2.38 7.57
C LEU A 85 -7.76 -1.84 8.03
N ALA A 86 -7.69 -1.37 9.28
CA ALA A 86 -6.43 -0.99 9.92
C ALA A 86 -6.28 -1.64 11.29
N MET A 87 -5.07 -2.08 11.62
CA MET A 87 -4.72 -2.68 12.91
C MET A 87 -4.39 -1.56 13.90
N MET A 88 -5.39 -1.08 14.63
CA MET A 88 -5.27 0.07 15.52
C MET A 88 -4.26 -0.15 16.67
N LYS A 89 -4.02 -1.41 17.03
CA LYS A 89 -3.00 -1.79 17.98
C LYS A 89 -2.18 -2.93 17.39
N TYR A 90 -0.94 -2.62 17.04
CA TYR A 90 -0.07 -3.55 16.36
C TYR A 90 0.06 -4.91 17.09
N GLY A 91 -0.12 -6.00 16.35
CA GLY A 91 -0.10 -7.39 16.83
C GLY A 91 -1.39 -7.90 17.47
N ASP A 92 -2.41 -7.06 17.65
CA ASP A 92 -3.65 -7.42 18.34
C ASP A 92 -4.78 -7.74 17.34
N GLU A 93 -5.21 -9.01 17.29
CA GLU A 93 -6.31 -9.49 16.44
C GLU A 93 -7.60 -8.68 16.62
N ALA A 94 -7.93 -8.32 17.85
CA ALA A 94 -9.18 -7.62 18.16
C ALA A 94 -9.13 -6.13 17.80
N SER A 95 -7.96 -5.60 17.41
CA SER A 95 -7.77 -4.19 17.09
C SER A 95 -7.97 -3.84 15.62
N TRP A 96 -8.18 -4.85 14.76
CA TRP A 96 -8.53 -4.60 13.38
C TRP A 96 -9.87 -3.87 13.31
N MET A 97 -9.85 -2.66 12.76
CA MET A 97 -11.01 -1.79 12.63
C MET A 97 -11.25 -1.49 11.16
N ARG A 98 -12.52 -1.53 10.75
CA ARG A 98 -12.95 -1.08 9.43
C ARG A 98 -12.95 0.44 9.37
N LEU A 99 -12.16 0.99 8.46
CA LEU A 99 -12.06 2.42 8.21
C LEU A 99 -12.98 2.86 7.07
N PHE A 100 -13.03 2.09 5.98
CA PHE A 100 -13.84 2.41 4.80
C PHE A 100 -14.51 1.17 4.22
N THR A 101 -15.67 1.38 3.60
CA THR A 101 -16.39 0.38 2.82
C THR A 101 -16.72 0.99 1.47
N ILE A 102 -16.20 0.40 0.40
CA ILE A 102 -16.43 0.81 -0.98
C ILE A 102 -17.34 -0.25 -1.60
N SER A 103 -18.55 0.15 -2.00
CA SER A 103 -19.44 -0.76 -2.72
C SER A 103 -18.87 -1.05 -4.10
N THR A 104 -18.68 -2.33 -4.43
CA THR A 104 -18.11 -2.75 -5.72
C THR A 104 -19.17 -2.59 -6.81
N VAL A 105 -18.80 -1.97 -7.93
CA VAL A 105 -19.49 -2.12 -9.22
C VAL A 105 -18.60 -3.05 -10.06
N GLU A 106 -19.16 -3.70 -11.09
CA GLU A 106 -18.50 -4.68 -11.97
C GLU A 106 -17.04 -4.35 -12.39
N SER A 107 -16.65 -3.06 -12.40
CA SER A 107 -15.28 -2.61 -12.68
C SER A 107 -14.23 -3.00 -11.64
N LEU A 108 -14.60 -3.10 -10.36
CA LEU A 108 -13.68 -3.46 -9.27
C LEU A 108 -13.60 -4.98 -9.02
N ASP A 109 -14.55 -5.77 -9.55
CA ASP A 109 -14.56 -7.23 -9.42
C ASP A 109 -13.35 -7.92 -10.09
N TYR A 110 -12.76 -7.26 -11.09
CA TYR A 110 -11.57 -7.75 -11.80
C TYR A 110 -10.24 -7.29 -11.18
N VAL A 111 -10.28 -6.54 -10.08
CA VAL A 111 -9.07 -6.05 -9.42
C VAL A 111 -8.34 -7.22 -8.77
N ARG A 112 -7.11 -7.44 -9.22
CA ARG A 112 -6.20 -8.43 -8.62
C ARG A 112 -5.57 -7.87 -7.36
N ASP A 113 -5.02 -6.66 -7.48
CA ASP A 113 -4.27 -6.00 -6.43
C ASP A 113 -4.76 -4.56 -6.23
N LEU A 114 -5.02 -4.21 -4.97
CA LEU A 114 -5.44 -2.87 -4.53
C LEU A 114 -4.75 -2.55 -3.21
N VAL A 115 -3.94 -1.51 -3.21
CA VAL A 115 -3.09 -1.14 -2.07
C VAL A 115 -3.54 0.21 -1.50
N PRO A 116 -3.74 0.33 -0.18
CA PRO A 116 -4.00 1.62 0.42
C PRO A 116 -2.70 2.43 0.51
N LEU A 117 -2.70 3.63 -0.06
CA LEU A 117 -1.53 4.51 -0.09
C LEU A 117 -1.49 5.45 1.12
N CYS A 118 -2.56 6.25 1.29
CA CYS A 118 -2.69 7.17 2.40
C CYS A 118 -4.14 7.64 2.56
N CYS A 119 -4.41 8.27 3.70
CA CYS A 119 -5.63 9.05 3.92
C CYS A 119 -5.22 10.52 4.09
N THR A 120 -5.83 11.42 3.31
CA THR A 120 -5.56 12.85 3.42
C THR A 120 -6.21 13.43 4.68
N LYS A 121 -5.76 14.62 5.09
CA LYS A 121 -6.36 15.35 6.23
C LYS A 121 -7.86 15.63 6.07
N ASN A 122 -8.36 15.63 4.84
CA ASN A 122 -9.77 15.84 4.53
C ASN A 122 -10.59 14.54 4.49
N GLY A 123 -10.00 13.41 4.90
CA GLY A 123 -10.67 12.11 4.92
C GLY A 123 -10.78 11.43 3.56
N VAL A 124 -10.01 11.88 2.57
CA VAL A 124 -9.95 11.25 1.25
C VAL A 124 -8.94 10.10 1.28
N LEU A 125 -9.38 8.91 0.92
CA LEU A 125 -8.57 7.71 0.79
C LEU A 125 -7.95 7.62 -0.61
N LEU A 126 -6.64 7.39 -0.68
CA LEU A 126 -5.94 7.09 -1.93
C LEU A 126 -5.59 5.60 -1.99
N LEU A 127 -5.91 4.98 -3.13
CA LEU A 127 -5.65 3.57 -3.40
C LEU A 127 -4.83 3.43 -4.69
N GLN A 128 -3.92 2.48 -4.74
CA GLN A 128 -3.20 2.11 -5.97
C GLN A 128 -3.75 0.79 -6.51
N GLN A 129 -4.17 0.79 -7.77
CA GLN A 129 -4.58 -0.40 -8.48
C GLN A 129 -3.37 -0.99 -9.22
N GLY A 130 -2.86 -2.13 -8.75
CA GLY A 130 -1.55 -2.67 -9.18
C GLY A 130 -1.46 -3.07 -10.65
N ASN A 131 -2.58 -3.36 -11.33
CA ASN A 131 -2.58 -3.82 -12.72
C ASN A 131 -2.51 -2.71 -13.76
N TYR A 132 -2.80 -1.45 -13.40
CA TYR A 132 -3.05 -0.40 -14.37
C TYR A 132 -2.27 0.89 -14.11
N ASP A 133 -1.42 0.92 -13.09
CA ASP A 133 -0.73 2.15 -12.68
C ASP A 133 -1.74 3.30 -12.47
N VAL A 134 -2.89 2.96 -11.86
CA VAL A 134 -3.98 3.91 -11.58
C VAL A 134 -4.01 4.19 -10.10
N VAL A 135 -4.05 5.47 -9.75
CA VAL A 135 -4.38 5.91 -8.39
C VAL A 135 -5.85 6.30 -8.36
N LEU A 136 -6.57 5.73 -7.40
CA LEU A 136 -7.97 6.00 -7.15
C LEU A 136 -8.10 6.91 -5.93
N GLU A 137 -8.96 7.90 -6.04
CA GLU A 137 -9.41 8.77 -4.97
C GLU A 137 -10.79 8.30 -4.50
N TYR A 138 -10.96 8.12 -3.19
CA TYR A 138 -12.24 7.77 -2.59
C TYR A 138 -12.58 8.71 -1.43
N ASN A 139 -13.79 9.27 -1.46
CA ASN A 139 -14.38 10.02 -0.35
C ASN A 139 -15.67 9.30 0.05
N SER A 140 -15.94 9.19 1.36
CA SER A 140 -17.17 8.59 1.89
C SER A 140 -18.48 9.22 1.38
N GLU A 141 -18.44 10.48 0.94
CA GLU A 141 -19.60 11.14 0.30
C GLU A 141 -19.88 10.62 -1.11
N GLN A 142 -18.84 10.08 -1.77
CA GLN A 142 -18.94 9.47 -3.08
C GLN A 142 -19.21 7.97 -2.94
N LYS A 143 -20.07 7.45 -3.82
CA LYS A 143 -20.31 5.99 -3.86
C LYS A 143 -19.18 5.24 -4.57
N LEU A 144 -18.44 5.92 -5.43
CA LEU A 144 -17.46 5.32 -6.32
C LEU A 144 -16.12 6.04 -6.22
N PRO A 145 -14.99 5.32 -6.30
CA PRO A 145 -13.69 5.94 -6.46
C PRO A 145 -13.57 6.64 -7.83
N SER A 146 -12.85 7.75 -7.89
CA SER A 146 -12.47 8.45 -9.12
C SER A 146 -10.99 8.26 -9.44
N GLU A 147 -10.65 8.10 -10.70
CA GLU A 147 -9.26 7.98 -11.14
C GLU A 147 -8.55 9.33 -11.11
N ILE A 148 -7.32 9.35 -10.57
CA ILE A 148 -6.40 10.47 -10.71
C ILE A 148 -5.66 10.29 -12.03
N LEU A 149 -5.93 11.16 -13.00
CA LEU A 149 -5.28 11.13 -14.30
C LEU A 149 -3.88 11.75 -14.21
N PHE A 150 -2.85 10.91 -14.38
CA PHE A 150 -1.48 11.41 -14.55
C PHE A 150 -1.22 11.75 -16.03
N PRO A 151 -0.56 12.88 -16.32
CA PRO A 151 -0.21 13.25 -17.69
C PRO A 151 0.70 12.24 -18.41
N CYS A 152 1.38 11.35 -17.66
CA CYS A 152 2.36 10.41 -18.19
C CYS A 152 1.81 8.98 -18.21
N GLN A 153 1.13 8.60 -19.30
CA GLN A 153 0.46 7.29 -19.44
C GLN A 153 1.39 6.10 -19.74
N ARG A 154 2.70 6.18 -19.44
CA ARG A 154 3.68 5.17 -19.93
C ARG A 154 4.74 4.69 -18.94
N LEU A 155 4.68 5.08 -17.67
CA LEU A 155 5.64 4.64 -16.67
C LEU A 155 4.88 4.11 -15.45
N GLY A 156 5.42 3.05 -14.85
CA GLY A 156 4.86 2.45 -13.64
C GLY A 156 4.76 3.48 -12.52
N ILE A 157 3.67 3.43 -11.74
CA ILE A 157 3.56 4.27 -10.54
C ILE A 157 4.14 3.49 -9.37
N ASP A 158 5.18 4.04 -8.75
CA ASP A 158 5.66 3.56 -7.45
C ASP A 158 5.36 4.63 -6.40
N ALA A 159 4.86 4.20 -5.24
CA ALA A 159 4.52 5.07 -4.14
C ALA A 159 5.59 4.93 -3.06
N VAL A 160 6.43 5.94 -2.94
CA VAL A 160 7.50 6.00 -1.93
C VAL A 160 7.09 6.89 -0.76
N VAL A 161 7.25 6.36 0.45
CA VAL A 161 7.13 7.16 1.68
C VAL A 161 8.46 7.86 1.92
N LEU A 162 8.48 9.19 1.78
CA LEU A 162 9.66 9.99 2.06
C LEU A 162 9.75 10.26 3.56
N VAL A 163 10.69 9.58 4.22
CA VAL A 163 11.03 9.85 5.62
C VAL A 163 12.20 10.82 5.64
N GLU A 164 11.96 12.06 6.08
CA GLU A 164 13.04 13.04 6.23
C GLU A 164 14.05 12.54 7.29
N SER A 165 15.28 12.28 6.86
CA SER A 165 16.38 12.00 7.77
C SER A 165 16.81 13.30 8.45
N LEU A 166 16.80 13.34 9.78
CA LEU A 166 17.39 14.43 10.57
C LEU A 166 18.93 14.46 10.51
N VAL A 167 19.54 13.54 9.77
CA VAL A 167 20.99 13.43 9.61
C VAL A 167 21.31 13.47 8.12
N SER A 168 22.12 14.43 7.70
CA SER A 168 22.62 14.47 6.33
C SER A 168 23.43 13.20 6.07
N PRO A 169 23.11 12.40 5.03
CA PRO A 169 23.95 11.27 4.67
C PRO A 169 25.35 11.80 4.35
N PRO A 170 26.43 11.08 4.76
CA PRO A 170 27.77 11.43 4.32
C PRO A 170 27.78 11.44 2.79
N SER A 171 28.49 12.39 2.19
CA SER A 171 28.53 12.59 0.74
C SER A 171 29.02 11.31 0.05
N TYR A 172 28.09 10.49 -0.43
CA TYR A 172 28.41 9.40 -1.33
C TYR A 172 28.60 10.01 -2.73
N GLU A 173 29.82 9.92 -3.23
CA GLU A 173 30.19 10.22 -4.61
C GLU A 173 29.63 9.11 -5.53
N TRP A 174 28.33 9.17 -5.84
CA TRP A 174 27.76 8.40 -6.94
C TRP A 174 27.91 9.23 -8.22
N GLU A 175 28.55 8.66 -9.26
CA GLU A 175 28.65 9.26 -10.59
C GLU A 175 27.36 9.01 -11.38
N GLU A 176 26.25 9.67 -11.05
CA GLU A 176 25.06 9.62 -11.91
C GLU A 176 24.40 11.00 -12.02
N GLU A 177 24.43 11.56 -13.23
CA GLU A 177 23.54 12.65 -13.66
C GLU A 177 22.14 12.07 -13.82
N GLU A 178 21.27 12.28 -12.83
CA GLU A 178 19.85 11.95 -12.93
C GLU A 178 19.00 13.22 -12.84
N ASP A 179 18.16 13.43 -13.86
CA ASP A 179 17.10 14.43 -13.83
C ASP A 179 15.87 13.81 -13.17
N TYR A 180 15.45 14.36 -12.02
CA TYR A 180 14.26 13.88 -11.31
C TYR A 180 13.06 14.79 -11.60
N THR A 181 11.92 14.16 -11.89
CA THR A 181 10.64 14.86 -11.96
C THR A 181 9.76 14.36 -10.84
N GLU A 182 9.39 15.25 -9.92
CA GLU A 182 8.45 14.97 -8.85
C GLU A 182 7.10 15.59 -9.21
N ILE A 183 6.03 14.81 -9.10
CA ILE A 183 4.67 15.29 -9.29
C ILE A 183 4.02 15.31 -7.92
N LEU A 184 3.80 16.51 -7.39
CA LEU A 184 3.10 16.69 -6.13
C LEU A 184 1.62 16.34 -6.28
N LEU A 185 0.98 15.94 -5.18
CA LEU A 185 -0.47 15.68 -5.13
C LEU A 185 -1.32 16.92 -5.51
N SER A 186 -0.73 18.12 -5.52
CA SER A 186 -1.35 19.34 -6.05
C SER A 186 -1.38 19.41 -7.59
N GLY A 187 -0.82 18.42 -8.29
CA GLY A 187 -0.60 18.45 -9.74
C GLY A 187 0.58 19.33 -10.17
N ALA A 188 1.30 19.94 -9.22
CA ALA A 188 2.50 20.70 -9.51
C ALA A 188 3.65 19.76 -9.88
N MET A 189 4.34 20.09 -10.96
CA MET A 189 5.52 19.36 -11.42
C MET A 189 6.77 20.13 -10.99
N LEU A 190 7.62 19.49 -10.19
CA LEU A 190 8.92 20.01 -9.80
C LEU A 190 9.99 19.24 -10.55
N LYS A 191 10.86 19.97 -11.25
CA LYS A 191 12.06 19.41 -11.85
C LYS A 191 13.23 19.77 -10.98
N TRP A 192 13.94 18.74 -10.57
CA TRP A 192 15.12 18.86 -9.76
C TRP A 192 16.33 18.57 -10.63
N LYS A 193 17.33 19.44 -10.54
CA LYS A 193 18.66 19.16 -11.08
C LYS A 193 19.67 19.24 -9.96
N ARG A 194 20.49 18.20 -9.86
CA ARG A 194 21.60 18.17 -8.91
C ARG A 194 22.83 18.72 -9.61
N ASN A 195 23.32 19.88 -9.17
CA ASN A 195 24.54 20.48 -9.72
C ASN A 195 25.78 19.91 -9.03
N HIS A 196 26.82 19.57 -9.81
CA HIS A 196 28.08 19.08 -9.25
C HIS A 196 28.72 20.10 -8.29
N GLY A 197 29.12 19.63 -7.11
CA GLY A 197 30.01 20.34 -6.20
C GLY A 197 29.38 20.79 -4.88
N ASN A 198 28.06 20.92 -4.78
CA ASN A 198 27.35 21.19 -3.54
C ASN A 198 26.14 20.27 -3.48
N GLY A 199 25.87 19.60 -2.36
CA GLY A 199 24.70 18.74 -2.17
C GLY A 199 23.35 19.48 -2.15
N GLN A 200 23.22 20.54 -2.94
CA GLN A 200 22.08 21.42 -3.03
C GLN A 200 21.26 21.05 -4.26
N PHE A 201 19.95 20.86 -4.05
CA PHE A 201 19.00 20.68 -5.13
C PHE A 201 18.51 22.05 -5.58
N ASP A 202 18.66 22.34 -6.87
CA ASP A 202 18.11 23.55 -7.45
C ASP A 202 16.77 23.23 -8.14
N ILE A 203 15.73 23.98 -7.78
CA ILE A 203 14.44 23.94 -8.47
C ILE A 203 14.64 24.59 -9.83
N ILE A 204 14.42 23.83 -10.90
CA ILE A 204 14.38 24.39 -12.25
C ILE A 204 12.92 24.62 -12.64
N CYS A 205 12.53 25.90 -12.74
CA CYS A 205 11.23 26.31 -13.27
C CYS A 205 11.19 26.21 -14.80
#